data_AF-A0A856MG51-F1
#
_entry.id   AF-A0A856MG51-F1
#
_cell.length_a   1.000
_cell.length_b   1.000
_cell.length_c   1.000
_cell.angle_alpha   90.00
_cell.angle_beta   90.00
_cell.angle_gamma   90.00
#
_symmetry.space_group_name_H-M   'P 1'
#
loop_
_entity.id
_entity.type
_entity.pdbx_description
1 polymer ?
#
loop_
_entity_poly.entity_id
_entity_poly.type
_entity_poly.pdbx_seq_one_letter_code
_entity_poly.pdbx_strand_id
1 'polypeptide(L)'
;MNRINKVVLVGGTHGNEFTGAYLIKKFEQYPHLIQRDSFETLTFFGNPKAFEVARRYIDKDLNRCFKIQDLENPTLSTYEEIRAKDINEMLGGKGKSPVDIILDLHSTTSNMGLSILLDNFLHPFNLQLAAHLSLTHPEVKVCWAPLIESRCLQSISEFGFAIEVGAVAQAVLNAELFQKTEKLVETILDYLEAYNQGSISQTNSTLTLYEYVKDIDYPRNDLGEIQAMIHPQLQFRDYEPLNPGDPMFLTFDGKEIVYEGESTVYPIFINEAAYYEKGIAMGLTEKRHVTV
;
A
#
# COMPACT_ATOMS: atom_id res chain seq x y z
N MET A 1 26.65 -2.89 7.65
CA MET A 1 25.20 -2.99 7.41
C MET A 1 24.53 -2.21 8.51
N ASN A 2 23.60 -1.30 8.18
CA ASN A 2 22.84 -0.58 9.20
C ASN A 2 21.89 -1.58 9.85
N ARG A 3 22.04 -1.76 11.16
CA ARG A 3 21.15 -2.58 11.99
C ARG A 3 19.81 -1.85 12.10
N ILE A 4 18.71 -2.58 11.99
CA ILE A 4 17.36 -2.06 12.26
C ILE A 4 17.19 -1.94 13.77
N ASN A 5 16.78 -0.77 14.26
CA ASN A 5 16.59 -0.51 15.68
C ASN A 5 15.13 -0.19 16.02
N LYS A 6 14.38 0.42 15.10
CA LYS A 6 13.01 0.86 15.33
C LYS A 6 12.10 0.61 14.13
N VAL A 7 11.03 -0.12 14.38
CA VAL A 7 9.98 -0.45 13.42
C VAL A 7 8.66 0.11 13.95
N VAL A 8 7.89 0.78 13.08
CA VAL A 8 6.56 1.29 13.42
C VAL A 8 5.52 0.61 12.53
N LEU A 9 4.56 -0.05 13.16
CA LEU A 9 3.36 -0.58 12.50
C LEU A 9 2.29 0.50 12.53
N VAL A 10 1.80 0.90 11.36
CA VAL A 10 0.76 1.91 11.22
C VAL A 10 -0.51 1.27 10.70
N GLY A 11 -1.65 1.65 11.26
CA GLY A 11 -2.95 1.23 10.78
C GLY A 11 -3.99 2.31 10.97
N GLY A 12 -5.06 2.25 10.18
CA GLY A 12 -6.09 3.28 10.19
C GLY A 12 -5.61 4.62 9.62
N THR A 13 -4.60 4.62 8.75
CA THR A 13 -4.25 5.80 7.92
C THR A 13 -5.48 6.28 7.14
N HIS A 14 -6.26 5.33 6.63
CA HIS A 14 -7.64 5.55 6.19
C HIS A 14 -8.61 4.97 7.22
N GLY A 15 -9.56 5.78 7.69
CA GLY A 15 -10.41 5.41 8.84
C GLY A 15 -11.42 4.29 8.58
N ASN A 16 -11.69 3.95 7.32
CA ASN A 16 -12.58 2.87 6.93
C ASN A 16 -11.85 1.60 6.44
N GLU A 17 -10.52 1.52 6.57
CA GLU A 17 -9.75 0.31 6.28
C GLU A 17 -9.51 -0.47 7.58
N PHE A 18 -10.50 -1.29 7.95
CA PHE A 18 -10.58 -1.89 9.28
C PHE A 18 -9.49 -2.93 9.56
N THR A 19 -8.98 -3.65 8.56
CA THR A 19 -7.96 -4.69 8.78
C THR A 19 -6.74 -4.14 9.52
N GLY A 20 -6.11 -3.09 8.99
CA GLY A 20 -4.96 -2.45 9.62
C GLY A 20 -5.31 -1.80 10.96
N ALA A 21 -6.44 -1.08 11.02
CA ALA A 21 -6.86 -0.39 12.25
C ALA A 21 -7.07 -1.36 13.43
N TYR A 22 -7.71 -2.50 13.21
CA TYR A 22 -7.94 -3.49 14.26
C TYR A 22 -6.71 -4.37 14.53
N LEU A 23 -5.81 -4.57 13.58
CA LEU A 23 -4.51 -5.19 13.85
C LEU A 23 -3.68 -4.35 14.83
N ILE A 24 -3.64 -3.03 14.63
CA ILE A 24 -3.00 -2.11 15.58
C ILE A 24 -3.59 -2.26 16.98
N LYS A 25 -4.92 -2.24 17.12
CA LYS A 25 -5.60 -2.46 18.41
C LYS A 25 -5.26 -3.82 19.02
N LYS A 26 -5.18 -4.88 18.20
CA LYS A 26 -4.78 -6.22 18.65
C LYS A 26 -3.34 -6.21 19.18
N PHE A 27 -2.41 -5.60 18.46
CA PHE A 27 -1.00 -5.55 18.87
C PHE A 27 -0.77 -4.67 20.10
N GLU A 28 -1.53 -3.59 20.28
CA GLU A 28 -1.55 -2.81 21.52
C GLU A 28 -2.00 -3.65 22.73
N GLN A 29 -3.00 -4.52 22.54
CA GLN A 29 -3.48 -5.43 23.58
C GLN A 29 -2.55 -6.62 23.82
N TYR A 30 -1.87 -7.09 22.77
CA TYR A 30 -1.02 -8.29 22.77
C TYR A 30 0.38 -7.99 22.19
N PRO A 31 1.19 -7.15 22.86
CA PRO A 31 2.46 -6.66 22.30
C PRO A 31 3.49 -7.77 22.05
N HIS A 32 3.40 -8.89 22.77
CA HIS A 32 4.28 -10.05 22.57
C HIS A 32 4.23 -10.64 21.15
N LEU A 33 3.16 -10.40 20.39
CA LEU A 33 3.03 -10.88 19.00
C LEU A 33 4.03 -10.18 18.06
N ILE A 34 4.38 -8.93 18.36
CA ILE A 34 5.21 -8.07 17.50
C ILE A 34 6.58 -7.75 18.11
N GLN A 35 6.93 -8.36 19.25
CA GLN A 35 8.23 -8.17 19.90
C GLN A 35 9.28 -9.10 19.31
N ARG A 36 10.47 -8.54 19.07
CA ARG A 36 11.70 -9.27 18.73
C ARG A 36 12.83 -8.70 19.59
N ASP A 37 13.91 -9.46 19.76
CA ASP A 37 14.95 -9.13 20.72
C ASP A 37 15.87 -8.00 20.23
N SER A 38 16.06 -7.88 18.91
CA SER A 38 17.11 -7.03 18.36
C SER A 38 16.69 -5.60 18.03
N PHE A 39 15.38 -5.28 18.03
CA PHE A 39 14.81 -3.96 17.69
C PHE A 39 13.49 -3.69 18.44
N GLU A 40 13.11 -2.41 18.53
CA GLU A 40 11.84 -1.97 19.10
C GLU A 40 10.74 -1.94 18.04
N THR A 41 9.59 -2.55 18.32
CA THR A 41 8.38 -2.41 17.50
C THR A 41 7.36 -1.53 18.23
N LEU A 42 6.90 -0.49 17.56
CA LEU A 42 5.85 0.41 18.05
C LEU A 42 4.59 0.28 17.17
N THR A 43 3.43 0.47 17.77
CA THR A 43 2.17 0.61 17.05
C THR A 43 1.79 2.08 16.94
N PHE A 44 1.13 2.45 15.85
CA PHE A 44 0.69 3.82 15.61
C PHE A 44 -0.65 3.85 14.89
N PHE A 45 -1.59 4.63 15.42
CA PHE A 45 -2.91 4.81 14.81
C PHE A 45 -2.93 6.06 13.92
N GLY A 46 -3.08 5.88 12.61
CA GLY A 46 -2.92 6.94 11.61
C GLY A 46 -3.94 8.08 11.76
N ASN A 47 -5.22 7.80 11.50
CA ASN A 47 -6.29 8.78 11.45
C ASN A 47 -7.45 8.46 12.43
N PRO A 48 -7.30 8.81 13.73
CA PRO A 48 -8.31 8.51 14.75
C PRO A 48 -9.71 9.09 14.45
N LYS A 49 -9.81 10.34 13.96
CA LYS A 49 -11.14 10.95 13.73
C LYS A 49 -11.85 10.33 12.54
N ALA A 50 -11.14 10.04 11.44
CA ALA A 50 -11.76 9.37 10.30
C ALA A 50 -12.23 7.96 10.68
N PHE A 51 -11.48 7.26 11.53
CA PHE A 51 -11.87 5.96 12.05
C PHE A 51 -13.13 6.01 12.91
N GLU A 52 -13.24 7.00 13.81
CA GLU A 52 -14.42 7.19 14.67
C GLU A 52 -15.72 7.32 13.86
N VAL A 53 -15.66 7.96 12.69
CA VAL A 53 -16.82 8.12 11.80
C VAL A 53 -16.86 7.10 10.65
N ALA A 54 -16.00 6.08 10.66
CA ALA A 54 -15.88 5.04 9.63
C ALA A 54 -15.80 5.60 8.20
N ARG A 55 -15.02 6.68 8.00
CA ARG A 55 -14.75 7.28 6.69
C ARG A 55 -13.27 7.16 6.35
N ARG A 56 -12.93 7.23 5.06
CA ARG A 56 -11.54 7.24 4.61
C ARG A 56 -10.74 8.38 5.26
N TYR A 57 -11.31 9.58 5.24
CA TYR A 57 -10.77 10.80 5.83
C TYR A 57 -11.90 11.77 6.19
N ILE A 58 -11.58 12.82 6.95
CA ILE A 58 -12.48 13.92 7.31
C ILE A 58 -12.46 15.01 6.23
N ASP A 59 -11.31 15.66 6.01
CA ASP A 59 -11.17 16.81 5.11
C ASP A 59 -10.38 16.45 3.86
N LYS A 60 -9.25 15.74 4.01
CA LYS A 60 -8.33 15.39 2.91
C LYS A 60 -7.72 14.03 3.12
N ASP A 61 -7.36 13.33 2.05
CA ASP A 61 -6.68 12.04 2.14
C ASP A 61 -5.33 12.16 2.88
N LEU A 62 -5.24 11.58 4.09
CA LEU A 62 -4.04 11.63 4.93
C LEU A 62 -2.82 11.10 4.19
N ASN A 63 -2.99 10.03 3.40
CA ASN A 63 -1.90 9.39 2.66
C ASN A 63 -1.47 10.18 1.40
N ARG A 64 -1.85 11.46 1.32
CA ARG A 64 -1.39 12.43 0.32
C ARG A 64 -0.78 13.69 0.95
N CYS A 65 -0.61 13.72 2.27
CA CYS A 65 -0.21 14.90 3.04
C CYS A 65 1.26 14.90 3.52
N PHE A 66 2.10 13.94 3.08
CA PHE A 66 3.48 13.77 3.58
C PHE A 66 4.56 14.26 2.61
N LYS A 67 4.26 15.17 1.68
CA LYS A 67 5.31 15.89 0.95
C LYS A 67 6.08 16.78 1.90
N ILE A 68 7.40 16.92 1.71
CA ILE A 68 8.23 17.75 2.60
C ILE A 68 7.70 19.19 2.65
N GLN A 69 7.42 19.76 1.47
CA GLN A 69 6.84 21.11 1.35
C GLN A 69 5.50 21.28 2.08
N ASP A 70 4.67 20.24 2.14
CA ASP A 70 3.34 20.31 2.75
C ASP A 70 3.46 20.22 4.29
N LEU A 71 4.38 19.38 4.77
CA LEU A 71 4.72 19.24 6.20
C LEU A 71 5.32 20.55 6.76
N GLU A 72 6.11 21.26 5.97
CA GLU A 72 6.75 22.53 6.37
C GLU A 72 5.83 23.76 6.18
N ASN A 73 4.71 23.63 5.46
CA ASN A 73 3.84 24.76 5.14
C ASN A 73 2.85 25.07 6.27
N PRO A 74 3.01 26.18 7.02
CA PRO A 74 2.13 26.51 8.15
C PRO A 74 0.70 26.89 7.76
N THR A 75 0.42 27.16 6.48
CA THR A 75 -0.91 27.57 6.01
C THR A 75 -1.87 26.38 5.79
N LEU A 76 -1.32 25.18 5.59
CA LEU A 76 -2.10 23.94 5.50
C LEU A 76 -2.65 23.55 6.88
N SER A 77 -3.97 23.55 7.00
CA SER A 77 -4.69 23.55 8.28
C SER A 77 -5.94 22.66 8.29
N THR A 78 -6.17 21.87 7.23
CA THR A 78 -7.18 20.79 7.30
C THR A 78 -6.78 19.77 8.37
N TYR A 79 -7.74 19.00 8.87
CA TYR A 79 -7.47 18.05 9.93
C TYR A 79 -6.35 17.06 9.56
N GLU A 80 -6.39 16.47 8.36
CA GLU A 80 -5.34 15.55 7.93
C GLU A 80 -3.98 16.21 7.66
N GLU A 81 -3.93 17.47 7.25
CA GLU A 81 -2.66 18.19 7.09
C GLU A 81 -2.00 18.50 8.44
N ILE A 82 -2.79 18.88 9.45
CA ILE A 82 -2.30 19.02 10.83
C ILE A 82 -1.86 17.65 11.35
N ARG A 83 -2.69 16.61 11.15
CA ARG A 83 -2.37 15.25 11.58
C ARG A 83 -1.07 14.73 10.94
N ALA A 84 -0.84 15.00 9.66
CA ALA A 84 0.40 14.60 8.98
C ALA A 84 1.63 15.27 9.59
N LYS A 85 1.54 16.57 9.97
CA LYS A 85 2.61 17.29 10.68
C LYS A 85 2.89 16.69 12.05
N ASP A 86 1.83 16.42 12.82
CA ASP A 86 1.95 15.78 14.15
C ASP A 86 2.61 14.40 14.03
N ILE A 87 2.16 13.56 13.09
CA ILE A 87 2.75 12.24 12.83
C ILE A 87 4.22 12.38 12.46
N ASN A 88 4.53 13.29 11.54
CA ASN A 88 5.88 13.53 11.07
C ASN A 88 6.81 13.95 12.23
N GLU A 89 6.36 14.84 13.12
CA GLU A 89 7.11 15.23 14.32
C GLU A 89 7.30 14.05 15.29
N MET A 90 6.22 13.32 15.59
CA MET A 90 6.26 12.15 16.48
C MET A 90 7.21 11.05 15.97
N LEU A 91 7.33 10.89 14.66
CA LEU A 91 8.21 9.93 14.01
C LEU A 91 9.58 10.51 13.65
N GLY A 92 9.91 11.72 14.11
CA GLY A 92 11.25 12.33 14.00
C GLY A 92 11.59 13.02 12.68
N GLY A 93 10.60 13.22 11.82
CA GLY A 93 10.67 14.06 10.62
C GLY A 93 11.17 13.33 9.38
N LYS A 94 10.42 13.42 8.29
CA LYS A 94 10.75 12.84 7.00
C LYS A 94 12.13 13.28 6.52
N GLY A 95 12.95 12.29 6.13
CA GLY A 95 14.35 12.48 5.74
C GLY A 95 15.34 12.61 6.92
N LYS A 96 14.86 12.63 8.17
CA LYS A 96 15.67 12.68 9.40
C LYS A 96 15.17 11.69 10.47
N SER A 97 14.17 10.86 10.13
CA SER A 97 13.48 10.01 11.06
C SER A 97 14.44 9.00 11.68
N PRO A 98 14.43 8.81 13.02
CA PRO A 98 15.13 7.72 13.68
C PRO A 98 14.38 6.38 13.57
N VAL A 99 13.24 6.34 12.87
CA VAL A 99 12.50 5.12 12.56
C VAL A 99 13.09 4.53 11.28
N ASP A 100 13.59 3.30 11.36
CA ASP A 100 14.20 2.64 10.22
C ASP A 100 13.13 2.19 9.21
N ILE A 101 12.02 1.63 9.72
CA ILE A 101 10.94 1.06 8.90
C ILE A 101 9.58 1.48 9.44
N ILE A 102 8.73 2.00 8.56
CA ILE A 102 7.29 2.15 8.78
C ILE A 102 6.54 1.17 7.88
N LEU A 103 5.75 0.29 8.49
CA LEU A 103 4.84 -0.62 7.81
C LEU A 103 3.42 -0.06 7.88
N ASP A 104 2.92 0.53 6.79
CA ASP A 104 1.56 1.08 6.76
C ASP A 104 0.56 0.04 6.23
N LEU A 105 -0.42 -0.32 7.07
CA LEU A 105 -1.38 -1.39 6.80
C LEU A 105 -2.66 -0.82 6.18
N HIS A 106 -2.88 -1.20 4.92
CA HIS A 106 -4.00 -0.76 4.09
C HIS A 106 -4.94 -1.90 3.72
N SER A 107 -6.12 -1.54 3.22
CA SER A 107 -7.03 -2.49 2.59
C SER A 107 -7.72 -1.87 1.39
N THR A 108 -8.02 -2.71 0.39
CA THR A 108 -8.65 -2.30 -0.86
C THR A 108 -9.85 -3.17 -1.18
N THR A 109 -10.83 -2.55 -1.83
CA THR A 109 -11.98 -3.21 -2.44
C THR A 109 -11.62 -4.01 -3.69
N SER A 110 -10.44 -3.78 -4.26
CA SER A 110 -9.90 -4.47 -5.43
C SER A 110 -9.33 -5.85 -5.05
N ASN A 111 -9.27 -6.80 -5.99
CA ASN A 111 -8.84 -8.18 -5.71
C ASN A 111 -7.32 -8.34 -5.77
N MET A 112 -6.59 -7.44 -5.09
CA MET A 112 -5.13 -7.42 -5.13
C MET A 112 -4.47 -8.57 -4.33
N GLY A 113 -5.22 -9.31 -3.51
CA GLY A 113 -4.64 -10.28 -2.59
C GLY A 113 -3.72 -9.60 -1.58
N LEU A 114 -2.66 -10.28 -1.14
CA LEU A 114 -1.60 -9.69 -0.33
C LEU A 114 -0.60 -8.98 -1.23
N SER A 115 -0.42 -7.68 -1.03
CA SER A 115 0.43 -6.85 -1.86
C SER A 115 1.38 -5.98 -1.04
N ILE A 116 2.64 -5.91 -1.46
CA ILE A 116 3.65 -4.98 -0.92
C ILE A 116 3.79 -3.83 -1.90
N LEU A 117 3.57 -2.60 -1.43
CA LEU A 117 3.72 -1.40 -2.26
C LEU A 117 4.98 -0.64 -1.84
N LEU A 118 5.97 -0.66 -2.74
CA LEU A 118 7.23 0.07 -2.58
C LEU A 118 7.11 1.44 -3.30
N ASP A 119 7.30 2.53 -2.55
CA ASP A 119 7.14 3.91 -3.05
C ASP A 119 8.46 4.65 -3.27
N ASN A 120 9.59 4.03 -2.91
CA ASN A 120 10.93 4.59 -2.99
C ASN A 120 11.75 4.00 -4.15
N PHE A 121 12.98 4.51 -4.34
CA PHE A 121 13.97 3.85 -5.17
C PHE A 121 14.15 2.41 -4.68
N LEU A 122 14.31 1.44 -5.60
CA LEU A 122 14.49 0.01 -5.35
C LEU A 122 15.70 -0.27 -4.45
N HIS A 123 15.57 0.02 -3.16
CA HIS A 123 16.65 -0.10 -2.20
C HIS A 123 16.95 -1.59 -2.02
N PRO A 124 18.23 -2.02 -2.05
CA PRO A 124 18.59 -3.44 -1.98
C PRO A 124 17.96 -4.17 -0.78
N PHE A 125 17.84 -3.48 0.36
CA PHE A 125 17.16 -4.04 1.54
C PHE A 125 15.68 -4.36 1.29
N ASN A 126 14.91 -3.42 0.72
CA ASN A 126 13.49 -3.62 0.43
C ASN A 126 13.29 -4.73 -0.61
N LEU A 127 14.17 -4.79 -1.61
CA LEU A 127 14.17 -5.88 -2.60
C LEU A 127 14.43 -7.24 -1.97
N GLN A 128 15.43 -7.35 -1.07
CA GLN A 128 15.77 -8.60 -0.38
C GLN A 128 14.63 -9.07 0.52
N LEU A 129 14.02 -8.15 1.27
CA LEU A 129 12.83 -8.44 2.07
C LEU A 129 11.69 -8.91 1.16
N ALA A 130 11.37 -8.18 0.10
CA ALA A 130 10.30 -8.53 -0.83
C ALA A 130 10.53 -9.90 -1.52
N ALA A 131 11.78 -10.23 -1.87
CA ALA A 131 12.16 -11.53 -2.39
C ALA A 131 11.94 -12.65 -1.35
N HIS A 132 12.36 -12.43 -0.10
CA HIS A 132 12.10 -13.36 0.99
C HIS A 132 10.59 -13.60 1.23
N LEU A 133 9.80 -12.53 1.22
CA LEU A 133 8.34 -12.61 1.36
C LEU A 133 7.72 -13.38 0.20
N SER A 134 8.16 -13.16 -1.04
CA SER A 134 7.65 -13.88 -2.21
C SER A 134 8.02 -15.37 -2.20
N LEU A 135 9.13 -15.75 -1.56
CA LEU A 135 9.52 -17.15 -1.38
C LEU A 135 8.73 -17.84 -0.26
N THR A 136 8.43 -17.13 0.81
CA THR A 136 7.72 -17.66 1.99
C THR A 136 6.20 -17.62 1.84
N HIS A 137 5.69 -16.64 1.09
CA HIS A 137 4.28 -16.41 0.77
C HIS A 137 4.13 -16.17 -0.75
N PRO A 138 4.05 -17.24 -1.57
CA PRO A 138 3.99 -17.13 -3.04
C PRO A 138 2.78 -16.35 -3.59
N GLU A 139 1.74 -16.17 -2.78
CA GLU A 139 0.59 -15.33 -3.09
C GLU A 139 0.92 -13.83 -3.08
N VAL A 140 1.95 -13.41 -2.33
CA VAL A 140 2.33 -12.00 -2.19
C VAL A 140 2.75 -11.43 -3.53
N LYS A 141 2.16 -10.29 -3.89
CA LYS A 141 2.57 -9.49 -5.05
C LYS A 141 3.37 -8.29 -4.59
N VAL A 142 4.35 -7.89 -5.40
CA VAL A 142 5.20 -6.74 -5.08
C VAL A 142 5.03 -5.71 -6.17
N CYS A 143 4.48 -4.57 -5.81
CA CYS A 143 4.34 -3.41 -6.67
C CYS A 143 5.41 -2.39 -6.35
N TRP A 144 5.86 -1.70 -7.39
CA TRP A 144 6.80 -0.61 -7.25
C TRP A 144 6.31 0.59 -8.05
N ALA A 145 6.27 1.76 -7.42
CA ALA A 145 5.98 3.02 -8.08
C ALA A 145 7.26 3.88 -8.10
N PRO A 146 7.80 4.25 -9.28
CA PRO A 146 9.00 5.07 -9.40
C PRO A 146 8.69 6.55 -9.13
N LEU A 147 8.28 6.88 -7.90
CA LEU A 147 7.99 8.26 -7.51
C LEU A 147 9.27 9.00 -7.13
N ILE A 148 9.47 10.21 -7.69
CA ILE A 148 10.58 11.10 -7.33
C ILE A 148 10.47 11.54 -5.86
N GLU A 149 9.24 11.82 -5.42
CA GLU A 149 8.93 12.12 -4.02
C GLU A 149 7.62 11.42 -3.64
N SER A 150 7.69 10.50 -2.68
CA SER A 150 6.49 9.90 -2.11
C SER A 150 5.73 10.91 -1.26
N ARG A 151 4.40 10.79 -1.22
CA ARG A 151 3.48 11.64 -0.43
C ARG A 151 2.79 10.86 0.68
N CYS A 152 3.18 9.61 0.85
CA CYS A 152 2.52 8.63 1.69
C CYS A 152 3.17 8.59 3.08
N LEU A 153 2.45 8.08 4.09
CA LEU A 153 2.90 8.11 5.47
C LEU A 153 4.21 7.31 5.67
N GLN A 154 4.31 6.12 5.09
CA GLN A 154 5.48 5.24 5.22
C GLN A 154 6.78 5.90 4.76
N SER A 155 6.69 6.88 3.85
CA SER A 155 7.84 7.60 3.30
C SER A 155 8.54 8.54 4.29
N ILE A 156 8.03 8.66 5.52
CA ILE A 156 8.78 9.30 6.62
C ILE A 156 10.06 8.53 6.93
N SER A 157 10.02 7.19 6.85
CA SER A 157 11.16 6.29 7.08
C SER A 157 11.85 5.89 5.78
N GLU A 158 13.14 5.59 5.85
CA GLU A 158 13.96 5.23 4.68
C GLU A 158 13.49 3.92 4.01
N PHE A 159 13.18 2.90 4.82
CA PHE A 159 12.80 1.56 4.36
C PHE A 159 11.29 1.30 4.51
N GLY A 160 10.48 2.35 4.65
CA GLY A 160 9.04 2.21 4.78
C GLY A 160 8.38 1.66 3.52
N PHE A 161 7.31 0.90 3.70
CA PHE A 161 6.45 0.41 2.62
C PHE A 161 5.04 0.15 3.13
N ALA A 162 4.09 0.01 2.21
CA ALA A 162 2.71 -0.32 2.55
C ALA A 162 2.44 -1.82 2.33
N ILE A 163 1.63 -2.40 3.21
CA ILE A 163 0.98 -3.69 3.00
C ILE A 163 -0.46 -3.39 2.61
N GLU A 164 -0.83 -3.79 1.41
CA GLU A 164 -2.17 -3.64 0.85
C GLU A 164 -2.85 -5.01 0.80
N VAL A 165 -4.11 -5.10 1.26
CA VAL A 165 -4.84 -6.37 1.26
C VAL A 165 -6.27 -6.22 0.71
N GLY A 166 -6.63 -7.09 -0.23
CA GLY A 166 -7.97 -7.12 -0.81
C GLY A 166 -8.31 -8.46 -1.46
N ALA A 167 -9.56 -8.67 -1.89
CA ALA A 167 -10.65 -7.71 -1.85
C ALA A 167 -11.40 -7.70 -0.50
N VAL A 168 -11.57 -6.52 0.10
CA VAL A 168 -12.45 -6.32 1.25
C VAL A 168 -13.19 -4.99 1.14
N ALA A 169 -14.49 -5.01 1.45
CA ALA A 169 -15.29 -3.79 1.47
C ALA A 169 -14.79 -2.83 2.55
N GLN A 170 -14.91 -1.53 2.29
CA GLN A 170 -14.65 -0.49 3.29
C GLN A 170 -15.55 -0.70 4.52
N ALA A 171 -15.03 -0.42 5.71
CA ALA A 171 -15.69 -0.60 6.99
C ALA A 171 -16.16 -2.04 7.27
N VAL A 172 -15.53 -3.05 6.66
CA VAL A 172 -15.77 -4.47 6.91
C VAL A 172 -14.48 -5.15 7.37
N LEU A 173 -14.60 -6.05 8.34
CA LEU A 173 -13.54 -7.00 8.69
C LEU A 173 -13.78 -8.33 8.00
N ASN A 174 -12.76 -8.81 7.29
CA ASN A 174 -12.71 -10.17 6.80
C ASN A 174 -11.69 -10.95 7.64
N ALA A 175 -12.14 -12.01 8.31
CA ALA A 175 -11.29 -12.77 9.25
C ALA A 175 -10.10 -13.45 8.57
N GLU A 176 -10.27 -13.96 7.35
CA GLU A 176 -9.19 -14.61 6.60
C GLU A 176 -8.12 -13.60 6.20
N LEU A 177 -8.52 -12.46 5.63
CA LEU A 177 -7.59 -11.41 5.25
C LEU A 177 -6.90 -10.81 6.47
N PHE A 178 -7.61 -10.62 7.59
CA PHE A 178 -7.03 -10.19 8.85
C PHE A 178 -5.90 -11.12 9.33
N GLN A 179 -6.16 -12.44 9.34
CA GLN A 179 -5.18 -13.44 9.75
C GLN A 179 -4.00 -13.53 8.78
N LYS A 180 -4.24 -13.42 7.47
CA LYS A 180 -3.20 -13.38 6.45
C LYS A 180 -2.30 -12.16 6.60
N THR A 181 -2.88 -10.97 6.81
CA THR A 181 -2.11 -9.74 7.04
C THR A 181 -1.32 -9.82 8.34
N GLU A 182 -1.92 -10.32 9.43
CA GLU A 182 -1.19 -10.58 10.68
C GLU A 182 0.02 -11.49 10.44
N LYS A 183 -0.17 -12.60 9.73
CA LYS A 183 0.92 -13.55 9.49
C LYS A 183 2.04 -12.96 8.63
N LEU A 184 1.68 -12.12 7.67
CA LEU A 184 2.65 -11.40 6.86
C LEU A 184 3.46 -10.41 7.70
N VAL A 185 2.82 -9.67 8.62
CA VAL A 185 3.52 -8.79 9.57
C VAL A 185 4.49 -9.59 10.44
N GLU A 186 4.05 -10.72 11.03
CA GLU A 186 4.95 -11.59 11.82
C GLU A 186 6.17 -12.04 11.00
N THR A 187 5.95 -12.45 9.75
CA THR A 187 7.01 -12.91 8.85
C THR A 187 8.01 -11.79 8.55
N ILE A 188 7.53 -10.56 8.36
CA ILE A 188 8.40 -9.39 8.18
C ILE A 188 9.25 -9.18 9.44
N LEU A 189 8.65 -9.18 10.63
CA LEU A 189 9.39 -9.00 11.88
C LEU A 189 10.42 -10.10 12.12
N ASP A 190 10.10 -11.36 11.78
CA ASP A 190 11.05 -12.48 11.82
C ASP A 190 12.23 -12.28 10.86
N TYR A 191 11.96 -11.79 9.64
CA TYR A 191 13.01 -11.44 8.69
C TYR A 191 13.92 -10.34 9.25
N LEU A 192 13.36 -9.30 9.87
CA LEU A 192 14.14 -8.20 10.44
C LEU A 192 15.04 -8.66 11.60
N GLU A 193 14.55 -9.57 12.44
CA GLU A 193 15.35 -10.19 13.49
C GLU A 193 16.51 -11.00 12.90
N ALA A 194 16.24 -11.84 11.90
CA ALA A 194 17.27 -12.60 11.20
C ALA A 194 18.30 -11.68 10.50
N TYR A 195 17.84 -10.57 9.92
CA TYR A 195 18.70 -9.57 9.31
C TYR A 195 19.66 -8.97 10.33
N ASN A 196 19.15 -8.55 11.50
CA ASN A 196 19.95 -7.99 12.57
C ASN A 196 20.96 -8.99 13.18
N GLN A 197 20.59 -10.27 13.23
CA GLN A 197 21.48 -11.34 13.67
C GLN A 197 22.53 -11.74 12.61
N GLY A 198 22.41 -11.24 11.38
CA GLY A 198 23.28 -11.62 10.26
C GLY A 198 23.08 -13.07 9.81
N SER A 199 21.90 -13.65 10.06
CA SER A 199 21.55 -15.05 9.77
C SER A 199 20.81 -15.22 8.44
N ILE A 200 20.54 -14.14 7.72
CA ILE A 200 19.99 -14.20 6.37
C ILE A 200 21.07 -14.68 5.41
N SER A 201 20.84 -15.86 4.82
CA SER A 201 21.66 -16.36 3.73
C SER A 201 21.42 -15.50 2.49
N GLN A 202 22.49 -14.93 1.93
CA GLN A 202 22.42 -14.27 0.62
C GLN A 202 22.22 -15.35 -0.44
N THR A 203 20.98 -15.50 -0.90
CA THR A 203 20.66 -16.34 -2.06
C THR A 203 20.24 -15.44 -3.20
N ASN A 204 20.96 -15.50 -4.32
CA ASN A 204 20.50 -14.88 -5.56
C ASN A 204 19.10 -15.40 -5.86
N SER A 205 18.12 -14.51 -5.82
CA SER A 205 16.72 -14.85 -6.01
C SER A 205 16.12 -13.97 -7.10
N THR A 206 15.18 -14.52 -7.86
CA THR A 206 14.46 -13.74 -8.87
C THR A 206 13.16 -13.26 -8.24
N LEU A 207 13.03 -11.95 -8.07
CA LEU A 207 11.81 -11.30 -7.64
C LEU A 207 10.99 -10.88 -8.86
N THR A 208 9.69 -11.17 -8.83
CA THR A 208 8.73 -10.62 -9.79
C THR A 208 8.17 -9.32 -9.23
N LEU A 209 8.34 -8.23 -9.97
CA LEU A 209 7.84 -6.90 -9.63
C LEU A 209 6.77 -6.47 -10.63
N TYR A 210 5.77 -5.75 -10.15
CA TYR A 210 4.78 -5.05 -10.95
C TYR A 210 5.10 -3.55 -10.90
N GLU A 211 5.82 -3.09 -11.91
CA GLU A 211 6.25 -1.70 -12.05
C GLU A 211 5.07 -0.85 -12.53
N TYR A 212 4.67 0.12 -11.72
CA TYR A 212 3.56 1.01 -12.02
C TYR A 212 3.90 1.92 -13.21
N VAL A 213 2.97 2.02 -14.17
CA VAL A 213 3.12 2.80 -15.40
C VAL A 213 2.25 4.04 -15.36
N LYS A 214 0.93 3.87 -15.22
CA LYS A 214 -0.05 4.96 -15.27
C LYS A 214 -1.41 4.54 -14.71
N ASP A 215 -2.21 5.53 -14.35
CA ASP A 215 -3.63 5.35 -14.07
C ASP A 215 -4.45 5.35 -15.36
N ILE A 216 -5.59 4.66 -15.31
CA ILE A 216 -6.68 4.79 -16.29
C ILE A 216 -7.92 5.26 -15.54
N ASP A 217 -8.53 6.36 -15.98
CA ASP A 217 -9.83 6.82 -15.45
C ASP A 217 -10.99 6.02 -16.07
N TYR A 218 -12.15 6.10 -15.45
CA TYR A 218 -13.41 5.73 -16.06
C TYR A 218 -13.68 6.61 -17.29
N PRO A 219 -14.29 6.05 -18.36
CA PRO A 219 -14.88 6.84 -19.42
C PRO A 219 -15.91 7.83 -18.84
N ARG A 220 -15.79 9.11 -19.18
CA ARG A 220 -16.65 10.20 -18.68
C ARG A 220 -17.19 11.05 -19.82
N ASN A 221 -18.31 11.71 -19.58
CA ASN A 221 -18.85 12.74 -20.48
C ASN A 221 -18.20 14.12 -20.21
N ASP A 222 -18.59 15.14 -20.98
CA ASP A 222 -18.09 16.52 -20.85
C ASP A 222 -18.42 17.17 -19.48
N LEU A 223 -19.37 16.61 -18.73
CA LEU A 223 -19.72 17.05 -17.37
C LEU A 223 -18.93 16.31 -16.28
N GLY A 224 -18.06 15.37 -16.66
CA GLY A 224 -17.26 14.55 -15.74
C GLY A 224 -17.99 13.33 -15.16
N GLU A 225 -19.20 13.03 -15.62
CA GLU A 225 -19.98 11.89 -15.15
C GLU A 225 -19.51 10.59 -15.80
N ILE A 226 -19.35 9.53 -14.99
CA ILE A 226 -18.97 8.20 -15.46
C ILE A 226 -19.99 7.67 -16.46
N GLN A 227 -19.53 7.12 -17.58
CA GLN A 227 -20.34 6.58 -18.68
C GLN A 227 -20.21 5.06 -18.84
N ALA A 228 -19.26 4.45 -18.15
CA ALA A 228 -18.98 3.03 -18.22
C ALA A 228 -18.47 2.49 -16.88
N MET A 229 -18.69 1.20 -16.63
CA MET A 229 -18.17 0.48 -15.46
C MET A 229 -17.08 -0.50 -15.89
N ILE A 230 -16.29 -1.00 -14.94
CA ILE A 230 -15.32 -2.07 -15.21
C ILE A 230 -16.04 -3.24 -15.89
N HIS A 231 -15.46 -3.73 -16.97
CA HIS A 231 -16.03 -4.84 -17.72
C HIS A 231 -16.05 -6.11 -16.85
N PRO A 232 -17.13 -6.93 -16.88
CA PRO A 232 -17.22 -8.13 -16.04
C PRO A 232 -16.10 -9.14 -16.24
N GLN A 233 -15.47 -9.17 -17.43
CA GLN A 233 -14.31 -10.03 -17.69
C GLN A 233 -13.02 -9.52 -17.05
N LEU A 234 -12.93 -8.23 -16.68
CA LEU A 234 -11.78 -7.63 -16.03
C LEU A 234 -11.96 -7.46 -14.52
N GLN A 235 -13.20 -7.37 -14.04
CA GLN A 235 -13.50 -7.20 -12.62
C GLN A 235 -12.82 -8.30 -11.77
N PHE A 236 -12.12 -7.87 -10.71
CA PHE A 236 -11.36 -8.73 -9.79
C PHE A 236 -10.19 -9.51 -10.39
N ARG A 237 -9.70 -9.11 -11.58
CA ARG A 237 -8.53 -9.72 -12.22
C ARG A 237 -7.24 -8.93 -12.03
N ASP A 238 -7.06 -8.35 -10.84
CA ASP A 238 -5.83 -7.67 -10.48
C ASP A 238 -4.63 -8.63 -10.66
N TYR A 239 -3.53 -8.13 -11.21
CA TYR A 239 -2.31 -8.90 -11.56
C TYR A 239 -2.46 -9.97 -12.64
N GLU A 240 -3.64 -10.15 -13.25
CA GLU A 240 -3.79 -10.98 -14.46
C GLU A 240 -3.40 -10.19 -15.72
N PRO A 241 -2.97 -10.85 -16.81
CA PRO A 241 -2.62 -10.15 -18.04
C PRO A 241 -3.85 -9.51 -18.71
N LEU A 242 -3.72 -8.25 -19.10
CA LEU A 242 -4.63 -7.50 -19.97
C LEU A 242 -3.92 -7.24 -21.30
N ASN A 243 -4.42 -7.82 -22.38
CA ASN A 243 -3.82 -7.76 -23.72
C ASN A 243 -4.52 -6.70 -24.60
N PRO A 244 -3.83 -6.17 -25.62
CA PRO A 244 -4.46 -5.30 -26.60
C PRO A 244 -5.71 -5.95 -27.22
N GLY A 245 -6.84 -5.25 -27.15
CA GLY A 245 -8.14 -5.75 -27.60
C GLY A 245 -9.01 -6.43 -26.53
N ASP A 246 -8.47 -6.72 -25.34
CA ASP A 246 -9.27 -7.25 -24.23
C ASP A 246 -10.24 -6.18 -23.68
N PRO A 247 -11.47 -6.53 -23.28
CA PRO A 247 -12.46 -5.55 -22.83
C PRO A 247 -12.16 -5.00 -21.44
N MET A 248 -12.06 -3.67 -21.32
CA MET A 248 -11.78 -2.96 -20.07
C MET A 248 -13.04 -2.40 -19.41
N PHE A 249 -13.91 -1.78 -20.19
CA PHE A 249 -15.12 -1.15 -19.69
C PHE A 249 -16.35 -1.61 -20.46
N LEU A 250 -17.50 -1.57 -19.78
CA LEU A 250 -18.82 -1.74 -20.35
C LEU A 250 -19.60 -0.45 -20.16
N THR A 251 -19.97 0.21 -21.26
CA THR A 251 -20.81 1.41 -21.21
C THR A 251 -22.22 1.05 -20.73
N PHE A 252 -22.97 2.04 -20.24
CA PHE A 252 -24.34 1.82 -19.78
C PHE A 252 -25.32 1.42 -20.90
N ASP A 253 -24.98 1.66 -22.18
CA ASP A 253 -25.71 1.16 -23.35
C ASP A 253 -25.21 -0.19 -23.88
N GLY A 254 -24.29 -0.86 -23.15
CA GLY A 254 -23.86 -2.23 -23.41
C GLY A 254 -22.75 -2.37 -24.46
N LYS A 255 -22.02 -1.29 -24.77
CA LYS A 255 -20.84 -1.33 -25.66
C LYS A 255 -19.58 -1.60 -24.86
N GLU A 256 -18.72 -2.44 -25.42
CA GLU A 256 -17.40 -2.72 -24.85
C GLU A 256 -16.40 -1.65 -25.28
N ILE A 257 -15.57 -1.22 -24.34
CA ILE A 257 -14.38 -0.40 -24.59
C ILE A 257 -13.18 -1.28 -24.25
N VAL A 258 -12.35 -1.52 -25.25
CA VAL A 258 -11.20 -2.42 -25.15
C VAL A 258 -9.93 -1.69 -24.74
N TYR A 259 -8.93 -2.45 -24.31
CA TYR A 259 -7.60 -1.94 -24.08
C TYR A 259 -6.88 -1.67 -25.40
N GLU A 260 -6.54 -0.40 -25.64
CA GLU A 260 -5.86 0.05 -26.87
C GLU A 260 -4.33 0.20 -26.72
N GLY A 261 -3.74 -0.39 -25.68
CA GLY A 261 -2.27 -0.38 -25.51
C GLY A 261 -1.53 -1.22 -26.54
N GLU A 262 -0.20 -1.08 -26.58
CA GLU A 262 0.65 -1.78 -27.56
C GLU A 262 1.15 -3.15 -27.07
N SER A 263 1.11 -3.40 -25.76
CA SER A 263 1.67 -4.60 -25.13
C SER A 263 0.81 -5.07 -23.95
N THR A 264 1.01 -6.31 -23.51
CA THR A 264 0.32 -6.84 -22.32
C THR A 264 0.74 -6.09 -21.05
N VAL A 265 -0.24 -5.67 -20.26
CA VAL A 265 -0.05 -5.05 -18.95
C VAL A 265 -0.77 -5.86 -17.87
N TYR A 266 -0.57 -5.49 -16.61
CA TYR A 266 -1.15 -6.17 -15.45
C TYR A 266 -1.84 -5.13 -14.57
N PRO A 267 -3.16 -4.95 -14.70
CA PRO A 267 -3.90 -3.95 -13.96
C PRO A 267 -3.94 -4.28 -12.45
N ILE A 268 -3.95 -3.24 -11.63
CA ILE A 268 -4.06 -3.29 -10.17
C ILE A 268 -5.06 -2.23 -9.70
N PHE A 269 -5.52 -2.34 -8.45
CA PHE A 269 -6.55 -1.46 -7.90
C PHE A 269 -7.80 -1.37 -8.80
N ILE A 270 -8.15 -2.50 -9.43
CA ILE A 270 -9.31 -2.56 -10.32
C ILE A 270 -10.57 -2.31 -9.49
N ASN A 271 -11.24 -1.21 -9.81
CA ASN A 271 -12.49 -0.81 -9.18
C ASN A 271 -12.36 -0.41 -7.69
N GLU A 272 -11.26 0.23 -7.30
CA GLU A 272 -11.11 0.72 -5.93
C GLU A 272 -12.13 1.82 -5.60
N ALA A 273 -12.98 1.59 -4.59
CA ALA A 273 -14.01 2.52 -4.15
C ALA A 273 -13.48 3.93 -3.84
N ALA A 274 -12.33 4.05 -3.17
CA ALA A 274 -11.71 5.33 -2.84
C ALA A 274 -11.15 6.09 -4.05
N TYR A 275 -11.06 5.46 -5.22
CA TYR A 275 -10.39 6.00 -6.41
C TYR A 275 -11.35 6.61 -7.43
N TYR A 276 -12.66 6.39 -7.26
CA TYR A 276 -13.71 7.04 -8.04
C TYR A 276 -13.60 8.58 -8.06
N GLU A 277 -13.37 9.19 -6.90
CA GLU A 277 -13.17 10.64 -6.76
C GLU A 277 -11.84 11.13 -7.36
N LYS A 278 -10.87 10.23 -7.52
CA LYS A 278 -9.52 10.52 -7.99
C LYS A 278 -9.39 10.39 -9.51
N GLY A 279 -10.46 9.95 -10.17
CA GLY A 279 -10.43 9.66 -11.60
C GLY A 279 -9.56 8.45 -11.94
N ILE A 280 -9.59 7.41 -11.11
CA ILE A 280 -8.79 6.21 -11.31
C ILE A 280 -9.72 4.99 -11.23
N ALA A 281 -9.85 4.27 -12.34
CA ALA A 281 -10.55 3.00 -12.42
C ALA A 281 -9.62 1.82 -12.13
N MET A 282 -8.36 1.93 -12.53
CA MET A 282 -7.27 0.99 -12.26
C MET A 282 -5.91 1.64 -12.50
N GLY A 283 -4.86 1.12 -11.88
CA GLY A 283 -3.47 1.37 -12.25
C GLY A 283 -2.97 0.30 -13.21
N LEU A 284 -2.22 0.66 -14.24
CA LEU A 284 -1.54 -0.29 -15.12
C LEU A 284 -0.11 -0.52 -14.64
N THR A 285 0.32 -1.78 -14.68
CA THR A 285 1.69 -2.16 -14.36
C THR A 285 2.33 -3.02 -15.45
N GLU A 286 3.65 -2.99 -15.52
CA GLU A 286 4.47 -3.91 -16.29
C GLU A 286 5.13 -4.93 -15.38
N LYS A 287 5.13 -6.20 -15.79
CA LYS A 287 5.77 -7.26 -15.05
C LYS A 287 7.26 -7.30 -15.35
N ARG A 288 8.09 -7.15 -14.31
CA ARG A 288 9.55 -7.18 -14.35
C ARG A 288 10.09 -8.34 -13.52
N HIS A 289 11.25 -8.85 -13.93
CA HIS A 289 12.03 -9.79 -13.13
C HIS A 289 13.34 -9.12 -12.73
N VAL A 290 13.61 -9.07 -11.43
CA VAL A 290 14.83 -8.49 -10.87
C VAL A 290 15.59 -9.56 -10.11
N THR A 291 16.90 -9.63 -10.33
CA THR A 291 17.79 -10.46 -9.53
C THR A 291 18.18 -9.69 -8.28
N VAL A 292 17.92 -10.30 -7.13
CA VAL A 292 18.15 -9.76 -5.79
C VAL A 292 19.18 -10.60 -5.03
#